data_AF-A0A833G1B0-F1
#
_entry.id   AF-A0A833G1B0-F1
#
_cell.length_a   1.000
_cell.length_b   1.000
_cell.length_c   1.000
_cell.angle_alpha   90.00
_cell.angle_beta   90.00
_cell.angle_gamma   90.00
#
_symmetry.space_group_name_H-M   'P 1'
#
loop_
_entity.id
_entity.type
_entity.pdbx_description
1 polymer ?
#
loop_
_entity_poly.entity_id
_entity_poly.type
_entity_poly.pdbx_seq_one_letter_code
_entity_poly.pdbx_strand_id
1 'polypeptide(L)'
;SGGPRGPVDRAIAAGQADLASARLDRLAEMFGDRLYVELQRHGTPAEEMVEPHLVDLAYRKGLPLVATNEPFFPKRQDYEAHDALICIAEGAVIADDKRRRLTPEHYFKSRAEMRALFKDLPEALDNTVEIAMRAAYWPTTRKPILPRFAGVGADPETADAAEAALLREEAIDGLEKRLAAHGLAPGLTREDYDKRLAFELDVIVRMKYPGYFLIVADFIQWAKGKGIPVGPGRGSGAGSLVAWSLTITDLDPLRFNLLFERFLNPDRVSMPDFDIDFCQNRRDEVIHYVQQKYGADQVAQIITFGTLQARACLRDVGRVLQMPYGQVDRIAKMVPQNPAAPVNLEKAIADEPRLQAERDGNPVVERLLAIAQKLEGLFRHASTHAAGIVIGDRPLDRLVPLY
;
A
#
# COMPACT_ATOMS: atom_id res chain seq x y z
N SER A 1 -1.45 21.67 -17.53
CA SER A 1 -0.76 22.82 -16.90
C SER A 1 -0.86 22.81 -15.36
N GLY A 2 -1.66 21.92 -14.75
CA GLY A 2 -1.74 21.75 -13.29
C GLY A 2 -2.90 22.51 -12.62
N GLY A 3 -3.81 23.06 -13.42
CA GLY A 3 -5.01 23.79 -12.97
C GLY A 3 -4.70 24.93 -11.99
N PRO A 4 -5.66 25.32 -11.12
CA PRO A 4 -5.54 26.47 -10.24
C PRO A 4 -4.30 26.48 -9.32
N ARG A 5 -3.73 25.31 -9.00
CA ARG A 5 -2.52 25.17 -8.18
C ARG A 5 -1.23 25.10 -9.00
N GLY A 6 -1.35 25.01 -10.33
CA GLY A 6 -0.28 24.91 -11.30
C GLY A 6 0.56 26.19 -11.43
N PRO A 7 1.77 26.06 -12.00
CA PRO A 7 2.70 27.18 -12.11
C PRO A 7 2.24 28.28 -13.08
N VAL A 8 1.36 27.98 -14.04
CA VAL A 8 0.87 28.98 -15.02
C VAL A 8 -0.27 29.79 -14.40
N ASP A 9 -1.30 29.11 -13.91
CA ASP A 9 -2.48 29.69 -13.26
C ASP A 9 -2.12 30.62 -12.10
N ARG A 10 -1.22 30.16 -11.21
CA ARG A 10 -0.74 30.98 -10.08
C ARG A 10 -0.01 32.25 -10.51
N ALA A 11 0.68 32.23 -11.64
CA ALA A 11 1.34 33.44 -12.16
C ALA A 11 0.31 34.42 -12.72
N ILE A 12 -0.69 33.95 -13.45
CA ILE A 12 -1.79 34.80 -13.96
C ILE A 12 -2.58 35.40 -12.79
N ALA A 13 -2.94 34.60 -11.79
CA ALA A 13 -3.64 35.07 -10.60
C ALA A 13 -2.85 36.13 -9.81
N ALA A 14 -1.52 36.11 -9.91
CA ALA A 14 -0.63 37.11 -9.31
C ALA A 14 -0.37 38.33 -10.22
N GLY A 15 -1.01 38.43 -11.38
CA GLY A 15 -0.81 39.51 -12.35
C GLY A 15 0.50 39.42 -13.14
N GLN A 16 1.15 38.26 -13.15
CA GLN A 16 2.46 38.03 -13.79
C GLN A 16 2.31 37.29 -15.12
N ALA A 17 1.65 37.92 -16.10
CA ALA A 17 1.34 37.32 -17.40
C ALA A 17 2.60 36.88 -18.18
N ASP A 18 3.66 37.68 -18.18
CA ASP A 18 4.92 37.34 -18.86
C ASP A 18 5.57 36.08 -18.28
N LEU A 19 5.52 35.94 -16.95
CA LEU A 19 6.02 34.76 -16.26
C LEU A 19 5.18 33.52 -16.59
N ALA A 20 3.86 33.66 -16.67
CA ALA A 20 2.96 32.58 -17.07
C ALA A 20 3.27 32.11 -18.50
N SER A 21 3.47 33.05 -19.44
CA SER A 21 3.87 32.78 -20.82
C SER A 21 5.20 32.03 -20.89
N ALA A 22 6.24 32.53 -20.21
CA ALA A 22 7.56 31.91 -20.18
C ALA A 22 7.55 30.50 -19.54
N ARG A 23 6.74 30.30 -18.50
CA ARG A 23 6.54 28.96 -17.89
C ARG A 23 5.87 28.01 -18.87
N LEU A 24 4.87 28.48 -19.61
CA LEU A 24 4.18 27.66 -20.58
C LEU A 24 5.07 27.31 -21.78
N ASP A 25 5.92 28.24 -22.24
CA ASP A 25 6.94 27.95 -23.27
C ASP A 25 7.91 26.87 -22.83
N ARG A 26 8.42 26.98 -21.59
CA ARG A 26 9.30 25.96 -21.02
C ARG A 26 8.63 24.59 -20.91
N LEU A 27 7.35 24.56 -20.54
CA LEU A 27 6.58 23.30 -20.52
C LEU A 27 6.40 22.75 -21.93
N ALA A 28 6.13 23.60 -22.93
CA ALA A 28 5.95 23.17 -24.31
C ALA A 28 7.24 22.57 -24.89
N GLU A 29 8.40 23.16 -24.58
CA GLU A 29 9.71 22.62 -24.93
C GLU A 29 9.96 21.22 -24.33
N MET A 30 9.58 21.01 -23.07
CA MET A 30 9.82 19.74 -22.37
C MET A 30 8.86 18.62 -22.81
N PHE A 31 7.59 18.95 -23.04
CA PHE A 31 6.54 17.95 -23.23
C PHE A 31 6.09 17.81 -24.69
N GLY A 32 6.39 18.78 -25.55
CA GLY A 32 5.99 18.79 -26.95
C GLY A 32 4.48 18.71 -27.11
N ASP A 33 4.02 17.73 -27.90
CA ASP A 33 2.61 17.43 -28.17
C ASP A 33 1.85 16.77 -27.00
N ARG A 34 2.49 16.63 -25.84
CA ARG A 34 1.91 16.06 -24.61
C ARG A 34 1.54 17.12 -23.57
N LEU A 35 1.64 18.40 -23.93
CA LEU A 35 1.22 19.51 -23.08
C LEU A 35 -0.20 19.96 -23.41
N TYR A 36 -1.05 20.02 -22.38
CA TYR A 36 -2.39 20.58 -22.46
C TYR A 36 -2.54 21.69 -21.40
N VAL A 37 -3.25 22.75 -21.76
CA VAL A 37 -3.66 23.80 -20.83
C VAL A 37 -4.96 23.36 -20.17
N GLU A 38 -4.87 23.10 -18.88
CA GLU A 38 -5.94 22.55 -18.06
C GLU A 38 -6.87 23.66 -17.59
N LEU A 39 -8.17 23.48 -17.79
CA LEU A 39 -9.22 24.38 -17.33
C LEU A 39 -10.13 23.65 -16.34
N GLN A 40 -10.42 24.32 -15.22
CA GLN A 40 -11.29 23.84 -14.17
C GLN A 40 -12.33 24.92 -13.84
N ARG A 41 -13.58 24.51 -13.60
CA ARG A 41 -14.71 25.42 -13.35
C ARG A 41 -15.47 24.99 -12.10
N HIS A 42 -15.03 25.47 -10.94
CA HIS A 42 -15.66 25.22 -9.65
C HIS A 42 -16.44 26.42 -9.10
N GLY A 43 -16.55 27.49 -9.90
CA GLY A 43 -17.26 28.72 -9.55
C GLY A 43 -16.48 29.60 -8.58
N THR A 44 -15.15 29.51 -8.59
CA THR A 44 -14.31 30.38 -7.74
C THR A 44 -13.94 31.66 -8.50
N PRO A 45 -13.85 32.82 -7.80
CA PRO A 45 -13.43 34.08 -8.44
C PRO A 45 -12.04 34.02 -9.09
N ALA A 46 -11.15 33.18 -8.54
CA ALA A 46 -9.81 32.98 -9.09
C ALA A 46 -9.85 32.28 -10.45
N GLU A 47 -10.67 31.24 -10.61
CA GLU A 47 -10.86 30.55 -11.89
C GLU A 47 -11.44 31.48 -12.95
N GLU A 48 -12.52 32.21 -12.62
CA GLU A 48 -13.19 33.14 -13.54
C GLU A 48 -12.25 34.24 -14.06
N MET A 49 -11.34 34.73 -13.20
CA MET A 49 -10.34 35.73 -13.57
C MET A 49 -9.22 35.16 -14.44
N VAL A 50 -8.77 33.93 -14.16
CA VAL A 50 -7.58 33.33 -14.79
C VAL A 50 -7.92 32.68 -16.13
N GLU A 51 -9.09 32.06 -16.26
CA GLU A 51 -9.46 31.25 -17.43
C GLU A 51 -9.35 31.98 -18.77
N PRO A 52 -9.86 33.22 -18.95
CA PRO A 52 -9.76 33.91 -20.24
C PRO A 52 -8.30 34.10 -20.72
N HIS A 53 -7.39 34.35 -19.77
CA HIS A 53 -5.97 34.51 -20.05
C HIS A 53 -5.31 33.18 -20.44
N LEU A 54 -5.73 32.07 -19.80
CA LEU A 54 -5.24 30.74 -20.16
C LEU A 54 -5.68 30.34 -21.56
N VAL A 55 -6.96 30.57 -21.90
CA VAL A 55 -7.52 30.27 -23.22
C VAL A 55 -6.79 31.07 -24.30
N ASP A 56 -6.65 32.38 -24.11
CA ASP A 56 -5.94 33.23 -25.05
C ASP A 56 -4.47 32.82 -25.22
N LEU A 57 -3.76 32.52 -24.12
CA LEU A 57 -2.38 32.08 -24.17
C LEU A 57 -2.23 30.72 -24.88
N ALA A 58 -3.15 29.80 -24.64
CA ALA A 58 -3.18 28.49 -25.29
C ALA A 58 -3.35 28.65 -26.81
N TYR A 59 -4.34 29.43 -27.25
CA TYR A 59 -4.58 29.67 -28.67
C TYR A 59 -3.43 30.41 -29.36
N ARG A 60 -2.86 31.45 -28.73
CA ARG A 60 -1.69 32.16 -29.28
C ARG A 60 -0.47 31.26 -29.48
N LYS A 61 -0.31 30.25 -28.64
CA LYS A 61 0.81 29.29 -28.71
C LYS A 61 0.45 27.98 -29.43
N GLY A 62 -0.78 27.84 -29.92
CA GLY A 62 -1.25 26.62 -30.58
C GLY A 62 -1.29 25.39 -29.65
N LEU A 63 -1.50 25.60 -28.35
CA LEU A 63 -1.57 24.53 -27.36
C LEU A 63 -3.02 24.06 -27.14
N PRO A 64 -3.26 22.75 -27.00
CA PRO A 64 -4.60 22.22 -26.77
C PRO A 64 -5.10 22.51 -25.35
N LEU A 65 -6.41 22.78 -25.24
CA LEU A 65 -7.11 22.89 -23.95
C LEU A 65 -7.56 21.52 -23.44
N VAL A 66 -7.67 21.32 -22.13
CA VAL A 66 -8.31 20.14 -21.55
C VAL A 66 -9.16 20.52 -20.35
N ALA A 67 -10.41 20.06 -20.32
CA ALA A 67 -11.33 20.30 -19.21
C ALA A 67 -11.19 19.20 -18.13
N THR A 68 -10.99 19.59 -16.88
CA THR A 68 -10.94 18.68 -15.72
C THR A 68 -11.80 19.22 -14.57
N ASN A 69 -12.01 18.43 -13.52
CA ASN A 69 -12.83 18.80 -12.36
C ASN A 69 -12.21 18.44 -11.01
N GLU A 70 -10.94 18.01 -10.99
CA GLU A 70 -10.19 17.61 -9.78
C GLU A 70 -11.06 16.97 -8.67
N PRO A 71 -11.73 15.82 -8.93
CA PRO A 71 -12.74 15.30 -8.01
C PRO A 71 -12.09 14.77 -6.73
N PHE A 72 -12.53 15.27 -5.57
CA PHE A 72 -12.09 14.82 -4.24
C PHE A 72 -13.11 13.91 -3.56
N PHE A 73 -14.37 13.94 -3.99
CA PHE A 73 -15.46 13.16 -3.41
C PHE A 73 -16.44 12.68 -4.49
N PRO A 74 -17.17 11.58 -4.26
CA PRO A 74 -17.98 10.98 -5.33
C PRO A 74 -19.26 11.78 -5.63
N LYS A 75 -19.93 12.34 -4.62
CA LYS A 75 -21.17 13.11 -4.81
C LYS A 75 -21.09 14.47 -4.13
N ARG A 76 -21.80 15.46 -4.69
CA ARG A 76 -21.87 16.83 -4.15
C ARG A 76 -22.21 16.88 -2.65
N GLN A 77 -23.10 16.01 -2.18
CA GLN A 77 -23.51 15.90 -0.77
C GLN A 77 -22.39 15.45 0.19
N ASP A 78 -21.33 14.83 -0.32
CA ASP A 78 -20.20 14.37 0.51
C ASP A 78 -19.19 15.49 0.79
N TYR A 79 -19.43 16.71 0.27
CA TYR A 79 -18.60 17.89 0.48
C TYR A 79 -18.33 18.16 1.97
N GLU A 80 -19.36 18.10 2.81
CA GLU A 80 -19.21 18.41 4.23
C GLU A 80 -18.30 17.41 4.95
N ALA A 81 -18.39 16.12 4.59
CA ALA A 81 -17.49 15.11 5.12
C ALA A 81 -16.04 15.37 4.67
N HIS A 82 -15.85 15.71 3.40
CA HIS A 82 -14.53 16.06 2.88
C HIS A 82 -13.95 17.35 3.52
N ASP A 83 -14.78 18.36 3.78
CA ASP A 83 -14.40 19.59 4.47
C ASP A 83 -13.92 19.29 5.90
N ALA A 84 -14.63 18.40 6.60
CA ALA A 84 -14.19 17.89 7.90
C ALA A 84 -12.88 17.10 7.81
N LEU A 85 -12.69 16.29 6.75
CA LEU A 85 -11.47 15.52 6.53
C LEU A 85 -10.24 16.41 6.34
N ILE A 86 -10.36 17.51 5.58
CA ILE A 86 -9.28 18.53 5.47
C ILE A 86 -8.95 19.09 6.86
N CYS A 87 -9.96 19.47 7.64
CA CYS A 87 -9.74 20.00 8.99
C CYS A 87 -9.06 18.98 9.91
N ILE A 88 -9.40 17.69 9.78
CA ILE A 88 -8.76 16.61 10.54
C ILE A 88 -7.28 16.53 10.17
N ALA A 89 -6.95 16.54 8.88
CA ALA A 89 -5.59 16.45 8.38
C ALA A 89 -4.72 17.67 8.73
N GLU A 90 -5.28 18.88 8.65
CA GLU A 90 -4.57 20.14 8.91
C GLU A 90 -4.57 20.55 10.40
N GLY A 91 -5.28 19.80 11.25
CA GLY A 91 -5.43 20.17 12.66
C GLY A 91 -6.30 21.42 12.89
N ALA A 92 -7.03 21.87 11.88
CA ALA A 92 -7.93 23.02 11.92
C ALA A 92 -9.34 22.64 12.45
N VAL A 93 -10.21 23.63 12.57
CA VAL A 93 -11.63 23.46 12.94
C VAL A 93 -12.53 24.03 11.84
N ILE A 94 -13.75 23.52 11.68
CA ILE A 94 -14.63 23.92 10.59
C ILE A 94 -14.98 25.42 10.63
N ALA A 95 -15.03 26.00 11.83
CA ALA A 95 -15.35 27.40 12.08
C ALA A 95 -14.20 28.39 11.77
N ASP A 96 -12.99 27.93 11.45
CA ASP A 96 -11.90 28.81 11.05
C ASP A 96 -12.08 29.24 9.58
N ASP A 97 -12.28 30.53 9.33
CA ASP A 97 -12.46 31.10 7.99
C ASP A 97 -11.16 31.19 7.18
N LYS A 98 -9.99 31.10 7.83
CA LYS A 98 -8.68 31.21 7.15
C LYS A 98 -8.11 29.87 6.70
N ARG A 99 -8.77 28.77 7.06
CA ARG A 99 -8.32 27.41 6.71
C ARG A 99 -8.48 27.14 5.22
N ARG A 100 -7.79 26.10 4.75
CA ARG A 100 -8.02 25.60 3.39
C ARG A 100 -9.44 25.00 3.29
N ARG A 101 -10.12 25.36 2.21
CA ARG A 101 -11.45 24.84 1.87
C ARG A 101 -11.57 24.68 0.35
N LEU A 102 -12.25 23.63 -0.07
CA LEU A 102 -12.65 23.43 -1.46
C LEU A 102 -14.09 23.89 -1.65
N THR A 103 -14.59 23.89 -2.88
CA THR A 103 -16.03 24.12 -3.13
C THR A 103 -16.78 22.79 -3.21
N PRO A 104 -18.12 22.79 -3.03
CA PRO A 104 -18.96 21.60 -3.26
C PRO A 104 -18.90 21.06 -4.70
N GLU A 105 -18.33 21.80 -5.65
CA GLU A 105 -18.24 21.44 -7.06
C GLU A 105 -17.13 20.42 -7.37
N HIS A 106 -16.26 20.10 -6.40
CA HIS A 106 -15.18 19.11 -6.52
C HIS A 106 -15.66 17.65 -6.39
N TYR A 107 -16.90 17.35 -6.80
CA TYR A 107 -17.41 15.97 -6.86
C TYR A 107 -17.13 15.32 -8.22
N PHE A 108 -17.34 14.02 -8.33
CA PHE A 108 -17.25 13.32 -9.61
C PHE A 108 -18.46 13.63 -10.51
N LYS A 109 -18.40 14.76 -11.21
CA LYS A 109 -19.44 15.23 -12.15
C LYS A 109 -19.69 14.21 -13.27
N SER A 110 -20.94 14.08 -13.66
CA SER A 110 -21.36 13.30 -14.83
C SER A 110 -20.94 13.98 -16.14
N ARG A 111 -20.92 13.19 -17.22
CA ARG A 111 -20.65 13.69 -18.58
C ARG A 111 -21.62 14.81 -19.00
N ALA A 112 -22.89 14.72 -18.60
CA ALA A 112 -23.89 15.74 -18.94
C ALA A 112 -23.62 17.06 -18.23
N GLU A 113 -23.26 17.01 -16.94
CA GLU A 113 -22.87 18.20 -16.17
C GLU A 113 -21.61 18.86 -16.75
N MET A 114 -20.57 18.07 -17.06
CA MET A 114 -19.34 18.60 -17.68
C MET A 114 -19.59 19.22 -19.06
N ARG A 115 -20.47 18.61 -19.88
CA ARG A 115 -20.88 19.17 -21.19
C ARG A 115 -21.64 20.47 -21.07
N ALA A 116 -22.54 20.57 -20.10
CA ALA A 116 -23.25 21.83 -19.84
C ALA A 116 -22.28 22.91 -19.35
N LEU A 117 -21.31 22.53 -18.51
CA LEU A 117 -20.32 23.41 -17.91
C LEU A 117 -19.33 23.97 -18.93
N PHE A 118 -18.88 23.17 -19.90
CA PHE A 118 -17.91 23.54 -20.95
C PHE A 118 -18.56 23.65 -22.35
N LYS A 119 -19.84 24.03 -22.42
CA LYS A 119 -20.59 24.12 -23.68
C LYS A 119 -19.98 25.09 -24.71
N ASP A 120 -19.23 26.08 -24.22
CA ASP A 120 -18.53 27.12 -24.96
C ASP A 120 -17.14 26.69 -25.45
N LEU A 121 -16.56 25.64 -24.85
CA LEU A 121 -15.25 25.08 -25.20
C LEU A 121 -15.35 23.55 -25.38
N PRO A 122 -16.12 23.06 -26.36
CA PRO A 122 -16.30 21.62 -26.57
C PRO A 122 -14.99 20.88 -26.83
N GLU A 123 -14.01 21.53 -27.46
CA GLU A 123 -12.69 20.95 -27.73
C GLU A 123 -11.92 20.58 -26.45
N ALA A 124 -12.14 21.31 -25.36
CA ALA A 124 -11.51 21.00 -24.08
C ALA A 124 -12.02 19.66 -23.51
N LEU A 125 -13.28 19.31 -23.79
CA LEU A 125 -13.86 18.01 -23.45
C LEU A 125 -13.42 16.92 -24.41
N ASP A 126 -13.39 17.19 -25.71
CA ASP A 126 -12.95 16.21 -26.72
C ASP A 126 -11.50 15.78 -26.48
N ASN A 127 -10.63 16.71 -26.07
CA ASN A 127 -9.25 16.42 -25.70
C ASN A 127 -9.12 15.48 -24.48
N THR A 128 -10.12 15.40 -23.58
CA THR A 128 -10.09 14.41 -22.49
C THR A 128 -10.16 12.97 -23.00
N VAL A 129 -10.95 12.74 -24.06
CA VAL A 129 -11.09 11.44 -24.71
C VAL A 129 -9.83 11.12 -25.52
N GLU A 130 -9.31 12.13 -26.22
CA GLU A 130 -8.07 12.05 -26.98
C GLU A 130 -6.89 11.63 -26.09
N ILE A 131 -6.70 12.29 -24.94
CA ILE A 131 -5.70 11.93 -23.93
C ILE A 131 -5.92 10.49 -23.43
N ALA A 132 -7.16 10.11 -23.11
CA ALA A 132 -7.47 8.76 -22.64
C ALA A 132 -7.15 7.69 -23.69
N MET A 133 -7.33 7.98 -24.98
CA MET A 133 -6.97 7.09 -26.08
C MET A 133 -5.45 6.97 -26.28
N ARG A 134 -4.68 8.04 -26.00
CA ARG A 134 -3.21 7.99 -26.01
C ARG A 134 -2.61 7.21 -24.84
N ALA A 135 -3.30 7.17 -23.70
CA ALA A 135 -2.83 6.54 -22.48
C ALA A 135 -3.01 5.00 -22.51
N ALA A 136 -2.13 4.30 -23.22
CA ALA A 136 -2.19 2.85 -23.40
C ALA A 136 -1.41 2.02 -22.37
N TYR A 137 -1.39 2.43 -21.09
CA TYR A 137 -0.71 1.67 -20.03
C TYR A 137 -1.70 1.09 -19.03
N TRP A 138 -1.55 -0.21 -18.76
CA TRP A 138 -2.29 -0.91 -17.70
C TRP A 138 -1.29 -1.69 -16.82
N PRO A 139 -1.33 -1.53 -15.49
CA PRO A 139 -0.50 -2.32 -14.60
C PRO A 139 -0.81 -3.82 -14.75
N THR A 140 0.21 -4.63 -15.02
CA THR A 140 0.07 -6.08 -15.14
C THR A 140 0.46 -6.78 -13.84
N THR A 141 -0.26 -7.85 -13.50
CA THR A 141 0.16 -8.75 -12.43
C THR A 141 1.37 -9.55 -12.90
N ARG A 142 2.34 -9.75 -12.01
CA ARG A 142 3.54 -10.54 -12.29
C ARG A 142 3.52 -11.82 -11.46
N LYS A 143 4.13 -12.88 -12.00
CA LYS A 143 4.50 -14.04 -11.20
C LYS A 143 5.51 -13.60 -10.13
N PRO A 144 5.61 -14.33 -9.00
CA PRO A 144 6.62 -14.04 -7.99
C PRO A 144 8.01 -13.90 -8.60
N ILE A 145 8.72 -12.85 -8.19
CA ILE A 145 10.10 -12.59 -8.59
C ILE A 145 10.95 -12.96 -7.38
N LEU A 146 11.75 -14.02 -7.52
CA LEU A 146 12.66 -14.44 -6.47
C LEU A 146 14.02 -13.77 -6.70
N PRO A 147 14.61 -13.14 -5.67
CA PRO A 147 15.99 -12.70 -5.75
C PRO A 147 16.90 -13.91 -5.86
N ARG A 148 18.06 -13.72 -6.49
CA ARG A 148 19.06 -14.78 -6.61
C ARG A 148 19.97 -14.80 -5.40
N PHE A 149 20.19 -15.99 -4.86
CA PHE A 149 21.13 -16.23 -3.78
C PHE A 149 22.54 -16.54 -4.31
N ALA A 150 22.62 -17.32 -5.39
CA ALA A 150 23.87 -17.72 -6.03
C ALA A 150 23.81 -17.53 -7.56
N GLY A 151 24.98 -17.48 -8.21
CA GLY A 151 25.05 -17.30 -9.67
C GLY A 151 24.62 -15.90 -10.15
N VAL A 152 24.88 -14.86 -9.34
CA VAL A 152 24.62 -13.46 -9.71
C VAL A 152 25.42 -13.12 -10.97
N GLY A 153 24.72 -12.74 -12.05
CA GLY A 153 25.31 -12.44 -13.36
C GLY A 153 25.46 -13.64 -14.31
N ALA A 154 25.15 -14.86 -13.87
CA ALA A 154 25.05 -16.03 -14.73
C ALA A 154 23.68 -16.09 -15.44
N ASP A 155 23.60 -16.88 -16.52
CA ASP A 155 22.33 -17.16 -17.17
C ASP A 155 21.35 -17.89 -16.20
N PRO A 156 20.03 -17.83 -16.45
CA PRO A 156 19.04 -18.40 -15.53
C PRO A 156 19.18 -19.89 -15.24
N GLU A 157 19.56 -20.69 -16.23
CA GLU A 157 19.65 -22.15 -16.03
C GLU A 157 20.85 -22.51 -15.16
N THR A 158 21.99 -21.86 -15.40
CA THR A 158 23.20 -22.04 -14.59
C THR A 158 22.97 -21.60 -13.14
N ALA A 159 22.27 -20.49 -12.93
CA ALA A 159 21.97 -20.01 -11.58
C ALA A 159 20.97 -20.92 -10.85
N ASP A 160 19.89 -21.34 -11.50
CA ASP A 160 18.91 -22.28 -10.93
C ASP A 160 19.60 -23.60 -10.51
N ALA A 161 20.52 -24.11 -11.35
CA ALA A 161 21.29 -25.31 -11.05
C ALA A 161 22.26 -25.12 -9.87
N ALA A 162 22.93 -23.97 -9.80
CA ALA A 162 23.82 -23.64 -8.68
C ALA A 162 23.06 -23.53 -7.35
N GLU A 163 21.90 -22.86 -7.33
CA GLU A 163 21.05 -22.78 -6.13
C GLU A 163 20.49 -24.14 -5.73
N ALA A 164 20.09 -24.98 -6.70
CA ALA A 164 19.64 -26.34 -6.43
C ALA A 164 20.75 -27.21 -5.83
N ALA A 165 21.97 -27.12 -6.35
CA ALA A 165 23.12 -27.86 -5.82
C ALA A 165 23.46 -27.41 -4.40
N LEU A 166 23.54 -26.09 -4.18
CA LEU A 166 23.82 -25.51 -2.86
C LEU A 166 22.75 -25.89 -1.83
N LEU A 167 21.47 -25.80 -2.20
CA LEU A 167 20.38 -26.21 -1.33
C LEU A 167 20.51 -27.69 -0.92
N ARG A 168 20.84 -28.59 -1.85
CA ARG A 168 21.01 -30.02 -1.54
C ARG A 168 22.16 -30.22 -0.56
N GLU A 169 23.30 -29.58 -0.79
CA GLU A 169 24.47 -29.67 0.08
C GLU A 169 24.15 -29.18 1.49
N GLU A 170 23.62 -27.96 1.63
CA GLU A 170 23.28 -27.40 2.94
C GLU A 170 22.19 -28.18 3.67
N ALA A 171 21.20 -28.72 2.95
CA ALA A 171 20.13 -29.51 3.55
C ALA A 171 20.62 -30.87 4.07
N ILE A 172 21.53 -31.53 3.34
CA ILE A 172 22.13 -32.80 3.78
C ILE A 172 23.01 -32.57 5.01
N ASP A 173 23.91 -31.59 4.95
CA ASP A 173 24.77 -31.23 6.08
C ASP A 173 23.98 -30.77 7.30
N GLY A 174 22.90 -30.02 7.06
CA GLY A 174 21.96 -29.56 8.07
C GLY A 174 21.23 -30.72 8.75
N LEU A 175 20.78 -31.71 7.97
CA LEU A 175 20.14 -32.91 8.51
C LEU A 175 21.10 -33.70 9.41
N GLU A 176 22.35 -33.90 9.00
CA GLU A 176 23.35 -34.59 9.82
C GLU A 176 23.53 -33.90 11.18
N LYS A 177 23.68 -32.57 11.18
CA LYS A 177 23.82 -31.78 12.41
C LYS A 177 22.58 -31.90 13.30
N ARG A 178 21.37 -31.84 12.70
CA ARG A 178 20.11 -31.96 13.44
C ARG A 178 19.93 -33.35 14.05
N LEU A 179 20.23 -34.41 13.31
CA LEU A 179 20.16 -35.79 13.81
C LEU A 179 21.20 -36.06 14.90
N ALA A 180 22.42 -35.53 14.77
CA ALA A 180 23.44 -35.63 15.81
C ALA A 180 23.02 -34.94 17.11
N ALA A 181 22.30 -33.82 17.02
CA ALA A 181 21.86 -33.04 18.18
C ALA A 181 20.58 -33.58 18.84
N HIS A 182 19.60 -34.04 18.05
CA HIS A 182 18.25 -34.39 18.53
C HIS A 182 17.94 -35.89 18.52
N GLY A 183 18.74 -36.68 17.81
CA GLY A 183 18.47 -38.11 17.57
C GLY A 183 17.35 -38.34 16.56
N LEU A 184 17.08 -39.62 16.29
CA LEU A 184 15.97 -40.07 15.45
C LEU A 184 14.66 -40.03 16.22
N ALA A 185 13.56 -39.71 15.53
CA ALA A 185 12.22 -39.82 16.10
C ALA A 185 11.87 -41.29 16.45
N PRO A 186 11.06 -41.52 17.51
CA PRO A 186 10.70 -42.86 17.93
C PRO A 186 10.03 -43.67 16.82
N GLY A 187 10.57 -44.86 16.53
CA GLY A 187 10.02 -45.76 15.51
C GLY A 187 10.38 -45.41 14.07
N LEU A 188 11.21 -44.39 13.85
CA LEU A 188 11.72 -44.02 12.54
C LEU A 188 13.21 -44.33 12.41
N THR A 189 13.61 -44.63 11.18
CA THR A 189 14.98 -44.96 10.82
C THR A 189 15.64 -43.79 10.10
N ARG A 190 16.96 -43.83 9.98
CA ARG A 190 17.71 -42.84 9.18
C ARG A 190 17.20 -42.79 7.73
N GLU A 191 16.84 -43.94 7.16
CA GLU A 191 16.34 -44.07 5.80
C GLU A 191 15.02 -43.31 5.59
N ASP A 192 14.17 -43.20 6.62
CA ASP A 192 12.92 -42.44 6.54
C ASP A 192 13.17 -40.93 6.41
N TYR A 193 14.18 -40.41 7.12
CA TYR A 193 14.61 -39.02 6.98
C TYR A 193 15.22 -38.75 5.61
N ASP A 194 16.12 -39.62 5.14
CA ASP A 194 16.78 -39.45 3.84
C ASP A 194 15.75 -39.49 2.69
N LYS A 195 14.77 -40.40 2.75
CA LYS A 195 13.66 -40.47 1.78
C LYS A 195 12.82 -39.21 1.77
N ARG A 196 12.44 -38.71 2.96
CA ARG A 196 11.67 -37.47 3.09
C ARG A 196 12.46 -36.27 2.56
N LEU A 197 13.74 -36.17 2.90
CA LEU A 197 14.61 -35.07 2.46
C LEU A 197 14.75 -35.06 0.94
N ALA A 198 15.02 -36.22 0.33
CA ALA A 198 15.14 -36.35 -1.13
C ALA A 198 13.85 -35.95 -1.85
N PHE A 199 12.70 -36.44 -1.36
CA PHE A 199 11.39 -36.06 -1.90
C PHE A 199 11.15 -34.55 -1.85
N GLU A 200 11.35 -33.92 -0.70
CA GLU A 200 11.16 -32.47 -0.54
C GLU A 200 12.09 -31.66 -1.44
N LEU A 201 13.38 -32.03 -1.48
CA LEU A 201 14.38 -31.37 -2.33
C LEU A 201 13.99 -31.45 -3.82
N ASP A 202 13.56 -32.62 -4.29
CA ASP A 202 13.12 -32.80 -5.68
C ASP A 202 11.92 -31.92 -6.01
N VAL A 203 10.94 -31.80 -5.10
CA VAL A 203 9.78 -30.94 -5.29
C VAL A 203 10.18 -29.46 -5.29
N ILE A 204 11.03 -29.01 -4.35
CA ILE A 204 11.49 -27.62 -4.25
C ILE A 204 12.25 -27.20 -5.50
N VAL A 205 13.17 -28.05 -5.99
CA VAL A 205 13.94 -27.81 -7.21
C VAL A 205 13.02 -27.76 -8.43
N ARG A 206 12.10 -28.73 -8.57
CA ARG A 206 11.13 -28.74 -9.68
C ARG A 206 10.25 -27.49 -9.72
N MET A 207 9.89 -26.95 -8.55
CA MET A 207 9.06 -25.75 -8.42
C MET A 207 9.87 -24.43 -8.45
N LYS A 208 11.20 -24.50 -8.60
CA LYS A 208 12.10 -23.34 -8.66
C LYS A 208 12.10 -22.44 -7.41
N TYR A 209 12.01 -23.06 -6.24
CA TYR A 209 12.18 -22.38 -4.94
C TYR A 209 13.52 -22.58 -4.21
N PRO A 210 14.62 -23.14 -4.78
CA PRO A 210 15.87 -23.25 -4.03
C PRO A 210 16.41 -21.93 -3.45
N GLY A 211 16.51 -20.88 -4.26
CA GLY A 211 16.96 -19.56 -3.80
C GLY A 211 16.10 -19.00 -2.66
N TYR A 212 14.79 -19.21 -2.68
CA TYR A 212 13.91 -18.77 -1.60
C TYR A 212 14.26 -19.43 -0.26
N PHE A 213 14.47 -20.75 -0.25
CA PHE A 213 14.88 -21.47 0.97
C PHE A 213 16.26 -21.01 1.45
N LEU A 214 17.22 -20.81 0.54
CA LEU A 214 18.57 -20.36 0.87
C LEU A 214 18.57 -18.94 1.47
N ILE A 215 17.83 -18.00 0.88
CA ILE A 215 17.68 -16.63 1.39
C ILE A 215 17.09 -16.67 2.80
N VAL A 216 16.02 -17.44 3.00
CA VAL A 216 15.36 -17.57 4.29
C VAL A 216 16.27 -18.21 5.35
N ALA A 217 16.97 -19.29 4.99
CA ALA A 217 17.92 -19.95 5.85
C ALA A 217 19.05 -19.00 6.28
N ASP A 218 19.58 -18.23 5.34
CA ASP A 218 20.72 -17.35 5.55
C ASP A 218 20.48 -16.31 6.66
N PHE A 219 19.43 -15.49 6.56
CA PHE A 219 19.20 -14.46 7.57
C PHE A 219 18.74 -15.04 8.92
N ILE A 220 18.10 -16.23 8.93
CA ILE A 220 17.76 -16.93 10.18
C ILE A 220 19.01 -17.46 10.87
N GLN A 221 19.90 -18.13 10.13
CA GLN A 221 21.15 -18.66 10.67
C GLN A 221 22.04 -17.52 11.17
N TRP A 222 22.13 -16.42 10.42
CA TRP A 222 22.83 -15.21 10.85
C TRP A 222 22.24 -14.65 12.17
N ALA A 223 20.91 -14.53 12.25
CA ALA A 223 20.23 -14.02 13.44
C ALA A 223 20.51 -14.91 14.66
N LYS A 224 20.36 -16.23 14.53
CA LYS A 224 20.68 -17.20 15.59
C LYS A 224 22.16 -17.12 16.00
N GLY A 225 23.08 -17.00 15.05
CA GLY A 225 24.52 -16.82 15.30
C GLY A 225 24.88 -15.53 16.05
N LYS A 226 24.05 -14.48 15.95
CA LYS A 226 24.16 -13.23 16.73
C LYS A 226 23.35 -13.23 18.03
N GLY A 227 22.81 -14.38 18.41
CA GLY A 227 21.97 -14.53 19.60
C GLY A 227 20.67 -13.73 19.52
N ILE A 228 20.17 -13.45 18.31
CA ILE A 228 18.85 -12.83 18.11
C ILE A 228 17.82 -13.96 18.18
N PRO A 229 16.84 -13.90 19.10
CA PRO A 229 15.78 -14.90 19.16
C PRO A 229 14.93 -14.87 17.89
N VAL A 230 14.80 -16.03 17.26
CA VAL A 230 13.91 -16.30 16.13
C VAL A 230 12.83 -17.25 16.62
N GLY A 231 11.56 -17.00 16.27
CA GLY A 231 10.47 -17.92 16.59
C GLY A 231 10.71 -19.30 15.96
N PRO A 232 10.07 -20.36 16.48
CA PRO A 232 10.30 -21.75 16.03
C PRO A 232 9.83 -22.04 14.59
N GLY A 233 9.32 -21.03 13.88
CA GLY A 233 8.56 -21.13 12.63
C GLY A 233 7.08 -21.39 12.90
N ARG A 234 6.19 -20.58 12.32
CA ARG A 234 4.73 -20.82 12.38
C ARG A 234 4.18 -21.10 10.98
N GLY A 235 2.92 -21.50 10.91
CA GLY A 235 2.25 -21.83 9.66
C GLY A 235 2.65 -23.21 9.12
N SER A 236 2.45 -23.42 7.83
CA SER A 236 2.70 -24.72 7.20
C SER A 236 4.19 -25.03 7.01
N GLY A 237 5.08 -24.03 7.06
CA GLY A 237 6.53 -24.22 6.90
C GLY A 237 7.16 -25.20 7.89
N ALA A 238 6.58 -25.38 9.09
CA ALA A 238 7.00 -26.38 10.06
C ALA A 238 6.86 -27.84 9.57
N GLY A 239 6.11 -28.08 8.49
CA GLY A 239 5.96 -29.40 7.87
C GLY A 239 7.10 -29.81 6.93
N SER A 240 8.08 -28.93 6.66
CA SER A 240 9.21 -29.24 5.78
C SER A 240 10.44 -29.72 6.55
N LEU A 241 10.93 -30.90 6.20
CA LEU A 241 12.19 -31.45 6.68
C LEU A 241 13.39 -30.65 6.15
N VAL A 242 13.30 -30.13 4.91
CA VAL A 242 14.33 -29.22 4.37
C VAL A 242 14.41 -27.95 5.23
N ALA A 243 13.27 -27.37 5.61
CA ALA A 243 13.25 -26.19 6.49
C ALA A 243 13.86 -26.48 7.88
N TRP A 244 13.60 -27.66 8.45
CA TRP A 244 14.21 -28.06 9.71
C TRP A 244 15.72 -28.26 9.60
N SER A 245 16.16 -28.89 8.51
CA SER A 245 17.58 -29.16 8.21
C SER A 245 18.38 -27.86 8.03
N LEU A 246 17.80 -26.88 7.34
CA LEU A 246 18.40 -25.54 7.15
C LEU A 246 18.25 -24.62 8.36
N THR A 247 17.72 -25.12 9.48
CA THR A 247 17.52 -24.36 10.72
C THR A 247 16.49 -23.22 10.61
N ILE A 248 15.68 -23.23 9.55
CA ILE A 248 14.54 -22.31 9.36
C ILE A 248 13.48 -22.58 10.44
N THR A 249 13.17 -23.86 10.67
CA THR A 249 12.23 -24.30 11.71
C THR A 249 12.96 -25.11 12.78
N ASP A 250 12.41 -25.15 13.99
CA ASP A 250 13.00 -25.86 15.13
C ASP A 250 12.21 -27.11 15.55
N LEU A 251 11.22 -27.52 14.75
CA LEU A 251 10.42 -28.72 14.98
C LEU A 251 10.77 -29.81 13.97
N ASP A 252 11.03 -31.02 14.47
CA ASP A 252 11.17 -32.22 13.63
C ASP A 252 9.80 -32.62 13.06
N PRO A 253 9.57 -32.46 11.73
CA PRO A 253 8.26 -32.72 11.15
C PRO A 253 7.89 -34.21 11.18
N LEU A 254 8.85 -35.13 11.14
CA LEU A 254 8.56 -36.56 11.17
C LEU A 254 8.12 -37.00 12.56
N ARG A 255 8.73 -36.45 13.62
CA ARG A 255 8.34 -36.73 15.01
C ARG A 255 6.89 -36.34 15.32
N PHE A 256 6.41 -35.25 14.71
CA PHE A 256 5.06 -34.73 14.95
C PHE A 256 4.08 -35.03 13.80
N ASN A 257 4.47 -35.88 12.86
CA ASN A 257 3.68 -36.27 11.69
C ASN A 257 3.15 -35.06 10.89
N LEU A 258 4.00 -34.05 10.70
CA LEU A 258 3.70 -32.85 9.94
C LEU A 258 3.91 -33.10 8.44
N LEU A 259 2.95 -32.64 7.64
CA LEU A 259 2.88 -32.91 6.21
C LEU A 259 3.52 -31.78 5.40
N PHE A 260 4.44 -32.13 4.50
CA PHE A 260 5.11 -31.18 3.61
C PHE A 260 4.15 -30.59 2.57
N GLU A 261 3.20 -31.38 2.09
CA GLU A 261 2.25 -31.01 1.05
C GLU A 261 1.27 -29.92 1.50
N ARG A 262 1.12 -29.71 2.82
CA ARG A 262 0.38 -28.57 3.37
C ARG A 262 1.15 -27.26 3.23
N PHE A 263 2.47 -27.35 3.15
CA PHE A 263 3.35 -26.21 2.89
C PHE A 263 3.50 -25.94 1.41
N LEU A 264 3.94 -26.97 0.66
CA LEU A 264 4.27 -26.85 -0.74
C LEU A 264 3.66 -28.03 -1.49
N ASN A 265 2.55 -27.75 -2.17
CA ASN A 265 1.82 -28.76 -2.92
C ASN A 265 2.31 -28.76 -4.38
N PRO A 266 2.83 -29.88 -4.91
CA PRO A 266 3.28 -29.95 -6.29
C PRO A 266 2.18 -29.74 -7.34
N ASP A 267 0.93 -30.07 -6.99
CA ASP A 267 -0.23 -29.95 -7.88
C ASP A 267 -0.84 -28.54 -7.87
N ARG A 268 -0.38 -27.68 -6.95
CA ARG A 268 -0.82 -26.28 -6.83
C ARG A 268 0.39 -25.36 -6.77
N VAL A 269 0.61 -24.61 -7.84
CA VAL A 269 1.63 -23.55 -7.88
C VAL A 269 1.18 -22.37 -7.00
N SER A 270 1.44 -22.47 -5.69
CA SER A 270 1.36 -21.36 -4.74
C SER A 270 2.76 -21.06 -4.20
N MET A 271 3.02 -19.78 -3.95
CA MET A 271 4.27 -19.36 -3.33
C MET A 271 4.34 -19.88 -1.88
N PRO A 272 5.42 -20.55 -1.47
CA PRO A 272 5.63 -20.88 -0.08
C PRO A 272 5.81 -19.59 0.75
N ASP A 273 5.24 -19.57 1.95
CA ASP A 273 5.38 -18.45 2.88
C ASP A 273 5.87 -18.97 4.24
N PHE A 274 7.11 -18.60 4.58
CA PHE A 274 7.67 -18.81 5.92
C PHE A 274 7.32 -17.60 6.78
N ASP A 275 6.28 -17.77 7.60
CA ASP A 275 5.96 -16.84 8.67
C ASP A 275 7.04 -16.88 9.75
N ILE A 276 8.01 -15.96 9.67
CA ILE A 276 9.15 -15.88 10.61
C ILE A 276 8.97 -14.73 11.57
N ASP A 277 9.10 -15.04 12.86
CA ASP A 277 9.06 -14.05 13.93
C ASP A 277 10.46 -13.70 14.40
N PHE A 278 10.75 -12.39 14.44
CA PHE A 278 11.94 -11.86 15.08
C PHE A 278 11.57 -11.11 16.36
N CYS A 279 12.48 -11.14 17.33
CA CYS A 279 12.37 -10.27 18.51
C CYS A 279 12.26 -8.80 18.09
N GLN A 280 11.18 -8.12 18.49
CA GLN A 280 10.87 -6.73 18.11
C GLN A 280 12.04 -5.76 18.35
N ASN A 281 12.81 -5.96 19.44
CA ASN A 281 13.90 -5.05 19.83
C ASN A 281 15.15 -5.19 18.96
N ARG A 282 15.37 -6.33 18.30
CA ARG A 282 16.58 -6.63 17.52
C ARG A 282 16.29 -6.95 16.05
N ARG A 283 15.04 -6.81 15.61
CA ARG A 283 14.64 -7.06 14.21
C ARG A 283 15.36 -6.14 13.23
N ASP A 284 15.64 -4.90 13.64
CA ASP A 284 16.26 -3.90 12.77
C ASP A 284 17.70 -4.30 12.41
N GLU A 285 18.39 -5.07 13.28
CA GLU A 285 19.70 -5.66 12.98
C GLU A 285 19.60 -6.67 11.82
N VAL A 286 18.54 -7.48 11.80
CA VAL A 286 18.31 -8.46 10.73
C VAL A 286 17.97 -7.75 9.42
N ILE A 287 17.13 -6.71 9.47
CA ILE A 287 16.82 -5.87 8.30
C ILE A 287 18.10 -5.27 7.73
N HIS A 288 18.97 -4.74 8.59
CA HIS A 288 20.23 -4.14 8.15
C HIS A 288 21.17 -5.16 7.52
N TYR A 289 21.25 -6.39 8.07
CA TYR A 289 22.00 -7.48 7.46
C TYR A 289 21.50 -7.82 6.05
N VAL A 290 20.17 -7.97 5.91
CA VAL A 290 19.54 -8.26 4.61
C VAL A 290 19.82 -7.11 3.61
N GLN A 291 19.72 -5.85 4.03
CA GLN A 291 20.07 -4.70 3.19
C GLN A 291 21.54 -4.69 2.77
N GLN A 292 22.47 -4.98 3.68
CA GLN A 292 23.90 -5.05 3.38
C GLN A 292 24.23 -6.18 2.40
N LYS A 293 23.55 -7.32 2.53
CA LYS A 293 23.83 -8.51 1.73
C LYS A 293 23.17 -8.50 0.35
N TYR A 294 21.89 -8.11 0.28
CA TYR A 294 21.08 -8.16 -0.95
C TYR A 294 20.98 -6.81 -1.67
N GLY A 295 21.45 -5.72 -1.05
CA GLY A 295 21.47 -4.38 -1.63
C GLY A 295 20.45 -3.45 -1.00
N ALA A 296 20.89 -2.25 -0.62
CA ALA A 296 20.06 -1.25 0.05
C ALA A 296 18.91 -0.72 -0.83
N ASP A 297 19.08 -0.74 -2.15
CA ASP A 297 18.07 -0.35 -3.14
C ASP A 297 17.13 -1.50 -3.54
N GLN A 298 17.44 -2.74 -3.14
CA GLN A 298 16.65 -3.94 -3.43
C GLN A 298 15.79 -4.40 -2.25
N VAL A 299 16.01 -3.85 -1.07
CA VAL A 299 15.35 -4.27 0.17
C VAL A 299 14.60 -3.10 0.79
N ALA A 300 13.27 -3.23 0.93
CA ALA A 300 12.43 -2.25 1.59
C ALA A 300 11.40 -2.92 2.48
N GLN A 301 10.87 -2.16 3.44
CA GLN A 301 9.77 -2.61 4.27
C GLN A 301 8.43 -2.38 3.55
N ILE A 302 7.45 -3.23 3.81
CA ILE A 302 6.11 -3.12 3.24
C ILE A 302 5.36 -1.97 3.93
N ILE A 303 4.66 -1.15 3.16
CA ILE A 303 3.79 -0.10 3.70
C ILE A 303 2.52 -0.71 4.31
N THR A 304 2.05 -0.13 5.41
CA THR A 304 0.74 -0.37 6.00
C THR A 304 -0.05 0.91 6.03
N PHE A 305 -1.37 0.82 5.88
CA PHE A 305 -2.24 1.97 5.92
C PHE A 305 -3.12 1.91 7.17
N GLY A 306 -2.97 2.89 8.05
CA GLY A 306 -3.89 3.08 9.17
C GLY A 306 -5.21 3.65 8.67
N THR A 307 -6.33 3.02 9.02
CA THR A 307 -7.67 3.50 8.66
C THR A 307 -8.35 4.27 9.81
N LEU A 308 -9.31 5.13 9.47
CA LEU A 308 -10.17 5.80 10.44
C LEU A 308 -11.18 4.82 11.04
N GLN A 309 -10.82 4.23 12.18
CA GLN A 309 -11.70 3.35 12.95
C GLN A 309 -12.84 4.14 13.60
N ALA A 310 -14.04 3.53 13.74
CA ALA A 310 -15.26 4.18 14.22
C ALA A 310 -15.06 5.13 15.42
N ARG A 311 -14.47 4.63 16.52
CA ARG A 311 -14.24 5.41 17.74
C ARG A 311 -13.25 6.56 17.54
N ALA A 312 -12.21 6.37 16.74
CA ALA A 312 -11.22 7.41 16.44
C ALA A 312 -11.82 8.47 15.51
N CYS A 313 -12.57 8.03 14.50
CA CYS A 313 -13.31 8.88 13.58
C CYS A 313 -14.27 9.82 14.32
N LEU A 314 -15.09 9.29 15.25
CA LEU A 314 -15.98 10.11 16.09
C LEU A 314 -15.23 11.18 16.89
N ARG A 315 -14.07 10.85 17.47
CA ARG A 315 -13.25 11.80 18.22
C ARG A 315 -12.66 12.88 17.33
N ASP A 316 -12.13 12.51 16.16
CA ASP A 316 -11.55 13.43 15.20
C ASP A 316 -12.62 14.38 14.62
N VAL A 317 -13.79 13.85 14.23
CA VAL A 317 -14.92 14.66 13.73
C VAL A 317 -15.47 15.57 14.83
N GLY A 318 -15.65 15.06 16.05
CA GLY A 318 -16.11 15.85 17.19
C GLY A 318 -15.17 17.02 17.50
N ARG A 319 -13.85 16.80 17.39
CA ARG A 319 -12.83 17.85 17.55
C ARG A 319 -12.98 18.95 16.50
N VAL A 320 -13.12 18.62 15.22
CA VAL A 320 -13.24 19.63 14.14
C VAL A 320 -14.58 20.37 14.17
N LEU A 321 -15.63 19.75 14.72
CA LEU A 321 -16.92 20.38 15.03
C LEU A 321 -16.90 21.18 16.35
N GLN A 322 -15.76 21.24 17.05
CA GLN A 322 -15.59 21.91 18.35
C GLN A 322 -16.56 21.43 19.45
N MET A 323 -16.94 20.16 19.40
CA MET A 323 -17.76 19.54 20.44
C MET A 323 -16.93 19.31 21.73
N PRO A 324 -17.54 19.42 22.92
CA PRO A 324 -16.85 19.12 24.17
C PRO A 324 -16.31 17.68 24.18
N TYR A 325 -15.02 17.50 24.50
CA TYR A 325 -14.36 16.19 24.49
C TYR A 325 -15.11 15.13 25.31
N GLY A 326 -15.61 15.49 26.49
CA GLY A 326 -16.36 14.57 27.35
C GLY A 326 -17.66 14.05 26.72
N GLN A 327 -18.34 14.87 25.92
CA GLN A 327 -19.53 14.45 25.18
C GLN A 327 -19.15 13.47 24.06
N VAL A 328 -18.12 13.81 23.28
CA VAL A 328 -17.65 13.00 22.15
C VAL A 328 -17.11 11.65 22.63
N ASP A 329 -16.35 11.62 23.73
CA ASP A 329 -15.83 10.38 24.30
C ASP A 329 -16.94 9.49 24.85
N ARG A 330 -18.00 10.07 25.43
CA ARG A 330 -19.21 9.32 25.84
C ARG A 330 -19.86 8.64 24.65
N ILE A 331 -20.08 9.36 23.55
CA ILE A 331 -20.65 8.82 22.30
C ILE A 331 -19.74 7.72 21.72
N ALA A 332 -18.44 7.97 21.62
CA ALA A 332 -17.48 7.01 21.09
C ALA A 332 -17.43 5.70 21.90
N LYS A 333 -17.62 5.76 23.22
CA LYS A 333 -17.67 4.58 24.09
C LYS A 333 -18.92 3.72 23.90
N MET A 334 -20.01 4.28 23.36
CA MET A 334 -21.22 3.51 23.04
C MET A 334 -21.01 2.59 21.83
N VAL A 335 -20.08 2.90 20.93
CA VAL A 335 -19.72 2.02 19.81
C VAL A 335 -18.99 0.79 20.35
N PRO A 336 -19.44 -0.45 20.13
CA PRO A 336 -18.74 -1.65 20.61
C PRO A 336 -17.30 -1.74 20.10
N GLN A 337 -16.37 -2.13 20.97
CA GLN A 337 -14.98 -2.39 20.58
C GLN A 337 -14.70 -3.89 20.69
N ASN A 338 -14.74 -4.57 19.55
CA ASN A 338 -14.32 -5.95 19.43
C ASN A 338 -13.16 -6.03 18.42
N PRO A 339 -11.91 -6.22 18.88
CA PRO A 339 -10.75 -6.36 18.00
C PRO A 339 -10.85 -7.53 17.02
N ALA A 340 -11.58 -8.60 17.37
CA ALA A 340 -11.77 -9.77 16.52
C ALA A 340 -12.90 -9.60 15.49
N ALA A 341 -13.84 -8.68 15.74
CA ALA A 341 -14.96 -8.38 14.85
C ALA A 341 -15.32 -6.89 14.96
N PRO A 342 -14.56 -5.99 14.30
CA PRO A 342 -14.84 -4.56 14.36
C PRO A 342 -16.24 -4.27 13.82
N VAL A 343 -17.01 -3.50 14.57
CA VAL A 343 -18.37 -3.07 14.20
C VAL A 343 -18.26 -1.72 13.53
N ASN A 344 -18.80 -1.60 12.32
CA ASN A 344 -18.85 -0.32 11.62
C ASN A 344 -19.89 0.62 12.27
N LEU A 345 -19.77 1.92 12.01
CA LEU A 345 -20.59 2.93 12.67
C LEU A 345 -22.07 2.82 12.28
N GLU A 346 -22.37 2.45 11.03
CA GLU A 346 -23.73 2.18 10.57
C GLU A 346 -24.43 1.12 11.42
N LYS A 347 -23.78 -0.05 11.61
CA LYS A 347 -24.30 -1.12 12.44
C LYS A 347 -24.35 -0.73 13.92
N ALA A 348 -23.34 -0.02 14.42
CA ALA A 348 -23.33 0.44 15.81
C ALA A 348 -24.52 1.34 16.13
N ILE A 349 -24.90 2.24 15.20
CA ILE A 349 -26.08 3.10 15.35
C ILE A 349 -27.37 2.28 15.27
N ALA A 350 -27.45 1.28 14.39
CA ALA A 350 -28.63 0.42 14.28
C ALA A 350 -28.84 -0.44 15.54
N ASP A 351 -27.76 -0.95 16.14
CA ASP A 351 -27.81 -1.91 17.24
C ASP A 351 -27.89 -1.26 18.64
N GLU A 352 -27.49 0.01 18.80
CA GLU A 352 -27.44 0.70 20.10
C GLU A 352 -28.51 1.81 20.20
N PRO A 353 -29.63 1.57 20.92
CA PRO A 353 -30.70 2.56 21.09
C PRO A 353 -30.24 3.88 21.73
N ARG A 354 -29.20 3.87 22.58
CA ARG A 354 -28.68 5.10 23.18
C ARG A 354 -28.00 6.00 22.15
N LEU A 355 -27.33 5.43 21.15
CA LEU A 355 -26.76 6.20 20.04
C LEU A 355 -27.85 6.83 19.19
N GLN A 356 -28.95 6.11 18.95
CA GLN A 356 -30.11 6.65 18.24
C GLN A 356 -30.76 7.79 19.01
N ALA A 357 -30.94 7.64 20.33
CA ALA A 357 -31.50 8.69 21.18
C ALA A 357 -30.60 9.96 21.21
N GLU A 358 -29.28 9.82 21.26
CA GLU A 358 -28.35 10.97 21.20
C GLU A 358 -28.36 11.63 19.81
N ARG A 359 -28.47 10.84 18.74
CA ARG A 359 -28.64 11.34 17.36
C ARG A 359 -29.92 12.17 17.23
N ASP A 360 -31.05 11.59 17.62
CA ASP A 360 -32.38 12.17 17.42
C ASP A 360 -32.64 13.34 18.39
N GLY A 361 -31.96 13.36 19.55
CA GLY A 361 -32.08 14.41 20.56
C GLY A 361 -31.17 15.61 20.38
N ASN A 362 -30.14 15.53 19.53
CA ASN A 362 -29.17 16.63 19.34
C ASN A 362 -28.69 16.75 17.87
N PRO A 363 -29.07 17.83 17.16
CA PRO A 363 -28.67 18.06 15.76
C PRO A 363 -27.15 18.08 15.54
N VAL A 364 -26.36 18.48 16.54
CA VAL A 364 -24.89 18.47 16.45
C VAL A 364 -24.35 17.03 16.48
N VAL A 365 -24.99 16.15 17.26
CA VAL A 365 -24.64 14.72 17.30
C VAL A 365 -25.09 14.02 16.03
N GLU A 366 -26.26 14.36 15.49
CA GLU A 366 -26.69 13.88 14.17
C GLU A 366 -25.66 14.21 13.09
N ARG A 367 -25.22 15.47 13.04
CA ARG A 367 -24.17 15.92 12.12
C ARG A 367 -22.84 15.21 12.33
N LEU A 368 -22.42 15.02 13.59
CA LEU A 368 -21.23 14.24 13.94
C LEU A 368 -21.29 12.82 13.37
N LEU A 369 -22.41 12.11 13.59
CA LEU A 369 -22.58 10.74 13.15
C LEU A 369 -22.64 10.63 11.63
N ALA A 370 -23.36 11.54 10.97
CA ALA A 370 -23.47 11.58 9.51
C ALA A 370 -22.09 11.79 8.83
N ILE A 371 -21.27 12.72 9.34
CA ILE A 371 -19.92 12.93 8.83
C ILE A 371 -19.03 11.73 9.16
N ALA A 372 -19.07 11.22 10.40
CA ALA A 372 -18.21 10.11 10.81
C ALA A 372 -18.48 8.82 10.02
N GLN A 373 -19.74 8.54 9.66
CA GLN A 373 -20.10 7.40 8.80
C GLN A 373 -19.48 7.50 7.40
N LYS A 374 -19.30 8.72 6.87
CA LYS A 374 -18.68 8.96 5.56
C LYS A 374 -17.16 8.86 5.59
N LEU A 375 -16.54 9.13 6.74
CA LEU A 375 -15.10 9.12 6.91
C LEU A 375 -14.55 7.81 7.47
N GLU A 376 -15.40 6.99 8.09
CA GLU A 376 -15.03 5.67 8.57
C GLU A 376 -14.41 4.81 7.45
N GLY A 377 -13.30 4.14 7.79
CA GLY A 377 -12.62 3.23 6.87
C GLY A 377 -11.68 3.91 5.87
N LEU A 378 -11.72 5.24 5.74
CA LEU A 378 -10.74 5.96 4.92
C LEU A 378 -9.33 5.82 5.49
N PHE A 379 -8.33 5.85 4.60
CA PHE A 379 -6.92 5.83 5.00
C PHE A 379 -6.52 7.17 5.65
N ARG A 380 -5.79 7.10 6.76
CA ARG A 380 -5.36 8.25 7.55
C ARG A 380 -3.87 8.56 7.36
N HIS A 381 -3.03 7.55 7.46
CA HIS A 381 -1.58 7.69 7.36
C HIS A 381 -0.95 6.41 6.84
N ALA A 382 0.19 6.57 6.19
CA ALA A 382 1.11 5.48 5.90
C ALA A 382 1.97 5.21 7.14
N SER A 383 2.16 3.93 7.44
CA SER A 383 3.08 3.42 8.45
C SER A 383 3.88 2.27 7.83
N THR A 384 4.95 1.87 8.49
CA THR A 384 5.75 0.73 8.02
C THR A 384 5.27 -0.57 8.66
N HIS A 385 5.10 -1.63 7.87
CA HIS A 385 4.71 -2.94 8.37
C HIS A 385 5.71 -3.43 9.40
N ALA A 386 5.23 -3.89 10.55
CA ALA A 386 6.11 -4.28 11.66
C ALA A 386 7.03 -5.47 11.34
N ALA A 387 6.67 -6.30 10.35
CA ALA A 387 7.38 -7.54 10.01
C ALA A 387 7.59 -7.76 8.50
N GLY A 388 7.09 -6.87 7.65
CA GLY A 388 6.98 -7.13 6.21
C GLY A 388 8.18 -6.55 5.50
N ILE A 389 8.99 -7.39 4.87
CA ILE A 389 10.16 -6.99 4.09
C ILE A 389 9.99 -7.54 2.68
N VAL A 390 10.33 -6.72 1.68
CA VAL A 390 10.42 -7.12 0.28
C VAL A 390 11.89 -7.13 -0.10
N ILE A 391 12.31 -8.20 -0.77
CA ILE A 391 13.63 -8.33 -1.39
C ILE A 391 13.38 -8.48 -2.89
N GLY A 392 13.82 -7.51 -3.68
CA GLY A 392 13.74 -7.53 -5.14
C GLY A 392 14.94 -8.23 -5.77
N ASP A 393 14.81 -8.64 -7.03
CA ASP A 393 15.92 -9.14 -7.86
C ASP A 393 16.74 -8.02 -8.52
N ARG A 394 16.31 -6.76 -8.31
CA ARG A 394 16.83 -5.53 -8.90
C ARG A 394 16.36 -4.34 -8.04
N PRO A 395 16.82 -3.10 -8.31
CA PRO A 395 16.37 -1.92 -7.58
C PRO A 395 14.84 -1.80 -7.55
N LEU A 396 14.27 -1.61 -6.35
CA LEU A 396 12.84 -1.68 -6.12
C LEU A 396 12.07 -0.58 -6.83
N ASP A 397 12.66 0.60 -7.03
CA ASP A 397 12.09 1.72 -7.77
C ASP A 397 11.74 1.38 -9.24
N ARG A 398 12.34 0.32 -9.80
CA ARG A 398 12.01 -0.22 -11.13
C ARG A 398 10.83 -1.18 -11.12
N LEU A 399 10.37 -1.60 -9.95
CA LEU A 399 9.28 -2.58 -9.76
C LEU A 399 8.07 -1.96 -9.07
N VAL A 400 8.30 -1.21 -8.00
CA VAL A 400 7.28 -0.64 -7.12
C VAL A 400 7.70 0.78 -6.69
N PRO A 401 6.75 1.73 -6.61
CA PRO A 401 7.05 3.03 -6.02
C PRO A 401 7.37 2.88 -4.53
N LEU A 402 8.30 3.70 -4.05
CA LEU A 402 8.68 3.81 -2.64
C LEU A 402 8.00 5.05 -2.04
N TYR A 403 7.63 4.98 -0.75
CA TYR A 403 7.00 6.07 0.01
C TYR A 403 8.03 6.86 0.81
#